data_AF-A0A316KZB4-F1
#
_entry.id   AF-A0A316KZB4-F1
#
_cell.length_a   1.000
_cell.length_b   1.000
_cell.length_c   1.000
_cell.angle_alpha   90.00
_cell.angle_beta   90.00
_cell.angle_gamma   90.00
#
_symmetry.space_group_name_H-M   'P 1'
#
loop_
_entity.id
_entity.type
_entity.pdbx_description
1 polymer ?
#
loop_
_entity_poly.entity_id
_entity_poly.type
_entity_poly.pdbx_seq_one_letter_code
_entity_poly.pdbx_strand_id
1 'polypeptide(L)'
;MKPGLFDRMLQQSALRRFRRWAETARDMDLRDLRKNRAAARRMKYFLDEMLHIADNRLALPIIGNQSVPIPYDADWSWRPEIWCGPLPVQGISAVENKSMLGREVTLFHDCTQSELTLRQLRNTSAEDLAPFGLRLDVFRFDGSYLSLVIDLPAEATVDLKRRHLVRCDFIVELERPLEIFARLNIQHGPNTEQIVRELPVNDRELAVEFDLAYTKLNEKRIEKVWVDLIFENPDMSQVILRDLFFSRRPRAEM
;
A
#
# COMPACT_ATOMS: atom_id res chain seq x y z
N MET A 1 -10.59 -24.33 14.53
CA MET A 1 -11.17 -25.63 14.94
C MET A 1 -11.73 -26.32 13.71
N LYS A 2 -11.41 -27.61 13.49
CA LYS A 2 -12.14 -28.40 12.47
C LYS A 2 -13.55 -28.67 13.03
N PRO A 3 -14.63 -28.32 12.31
CA PRO A 3 -15.98 -28.56 12.80
C PRO A 3 -16.20 -30.07 12.98
N GLY A 4 -16.77 -30.44 14.13
CA GLY A 4 -17.11 -31.82 14.45
C GLY A 4 -18.24 -32.35 13.55
N LEU A 5 -18.55 -33.64 13.65
CA LEU A 5 -19.64 -34.25 12.87
C LEU A 5 -21.00 -33.60 13.15
N PHE A 6 -21.26 -33.23 14.41
CA PHE A 6 -22.48 -32.52 14.83
C PHE A 6 -22.58 -31.12 14.21
N ASP A 7 -21.48 -30.37 14.13
CA ASP A 7 -21.46 -29.03 13.52
C ASP A 7 -21.81 -29.08 12.03
N ARG A 8 -21.28 -30.09 11.31
CA ARG A 8 -21.57 -30.28 9.88
C ARG A 8 -23.05 -30.62 9.64
N MET A 9 -23.64 -31.46 10.49
CA MET A 9 -25.07 -31.78 10.42
C MET A 9 -25.94 -30.56 10.69
N LEU A 10 -25.60 -29.76 11.71
CA LEU A 10 -26.29 -28.50 12.01
C LEU A 10 -26.19 -27.52 10.84
N GLN A 11 -25.01 -27.36 10.23
CA GLN A 11 -24.81 -26.50 9.05
C GLN A 11 -25.66 -26.95 7.85
N GLN A 12 -25.67 -28.25 7.52
CA GLN A 12 -26.51 -28.77 6.44
C GLN A 12 -28.00 -28.57 6.71
N SER A 13 -28.44 -28.74 7.96
CA SER A 13 -29.83 -28.51 8.33
C SER A 13 -30.23 -27.03 8.19
N ALA A 14 -29.32 -26.11 8.56
CA ALA A 14 -29.52 -24.68 8.41
C ALA A 14 -29.62 -24.28 6.93
N LEU A 15 -28.72 -24.79 6.07
CA LEU A 15 -28.75 -24.56 4.63
C LEU A 15 -30.06 -25.03 3.99
N ARG A 16 -30.53 -26.24 4.34
CA ARG A 16 -31.82 -26.76 3.86
C ARG A 16 -32.98 -25.88 4.30
N ARG A 17 -32.94 -25.37 5.53
CA ARG A 17 -33.96 -24.45 6.05
C ARG A 17 -33.96 -23.12 5.29
N PHE A 18 -32.80 -22.51 5.05
CA PHE A 18 -32.70 -21.28 4.29
C PHE A 18 -33.14 -21.45 2.83
N ARG A 19 -32.79 -22.58 2.20
CA ARG A 19 -33.29 -22.93 0.86
C ARG A 19 -34.81 -22.99 0.83
N ARG A 20 -35.43 -23.69 1.80
CA ARG A 20 -36.89 -23.75 1.91
C ARG A 20 -37.51 -22.37 2.10
N TRP A 21 -36.92 -21.51 2.94
CA TRP A 21 -37.40 -20.13 3.10
C TRP A 21 -37.35 -19.34 1.80
N ALA A 22 -36.30 -19.50 0.99
CA ALA A 22 -36.18 -18.84 -0.31
C ALA A 22 -37.22 -19.36 -1.32
N GLU A 23 -37.44 -20.68 -1.35
CA GLU A 23 -38.40 -21.33 -2.24
C GLU A 23 -39.85 -20.96 -1.92
N THR A 24 -40.21 -20.81 -0.64
CA THR A 24 -41.60 -20.53 -0.23
C THR A 24 -41.88 -19.06 0.08
N ALA A 25 -40.90 -18.16 -0.07
CA ALA A 25 -41.02 -16.74 0.33
C ALA A 25 -42.20 -16.00 -0.33
N ARG A 26 -42.59 -16.38 -1.55
CA ARG A 26 -43.68 -15.74 -2.31
C ARG A 26 -45.05 -15.99 -1.69
N ASP A 27 -45.25 -17.16 -1.10
CA ASP A 27 -46.54 -17.64 -0.61
C ASP A 27 -46.59 -17.71 0.93
N MET A 28 -45.54 -17.23 1.59
CA MET A 28 -45.39 -17.26 3.05
C MET A 28 -46.19 -16.13 3.72
N ASP A 29 -46.81 -16.43 4.87
CA ASP A 29 -47.46 -15.42 5.70
C ASP A 29 -46.48 -14.29 6.09
N LEU A 30 -46.99 -13.05 6.12
CA LEU A 30 -46.19 -11.84 6.33
C LEU A 30 -45.50 -11.81 7.69
N ARG A 31 -46.07 -12.42 8.74
CA ARG A 31 -45.44 -12.47 10.07
C ARG A 31 -44.20 -13.36 10.03
N ASP A 32 -44.30 -14.52 9.41
CA ASP A 32 -43.20 -15.47 9.29
C ASP A 32 -42.15 -14.99 8.29
N LEU A 33 -42.57 -14.33 7.21
CA LEU A 33 -41.66 -13.68 6.26
C LEU A 33 -40.81 -12.59 6.94
N ARG A 34 -41.40 -11.77 7.82
CA ARG A 34 -40.65 -10.77 8.61
C ARG A 34 -39.62 -11.40 9.53
N LYS A 35 -40.00 -12.48 10.25
CA LYS A 35 -39.08 -13.21 11.15
C LYS A 35 -37.93 -13.84 10.36
N ASN A 36 -38.24 -14.55 9.28
CA ASN A 36 -37.26 -15.22 8.42
C ASN A 36 -36.31 -14.20 7.77
N ARG A 37 -36.84 -13.05 7.31
CA ARG A 37 -36.03 -11.93 6.80
C ARG A 37 -35.03 -11.40 7.83
N ALA A 38 -35.45 -11.20 9.07
CA ALA A 38 -34.56 -10.72 10.13
C ALA A 38 -33.43 -11.73 10.43
N ALA A 39 -33.78 -13.02 10.52
CA ALA A 39 -32.81 -14.09 10.73
C ALA A 39 -31.82 -14.22 9.55
N ALA A 40 -32.32 -14.14 8.31
CA ALA A 40 -31.50 -14.19 7.11
C ALA A 40 -30.53 -13.00 7.02
N ARG A 41 -30.97 -11.78 7.35
CA ARG A 41 -30.10 -10.59 7.38
C ARG A 41 -28.95 -10.73 8.37
N ARG A 42 -29.22 -11.26 9.56
CA ARG A 42 -28.18 -11.51 10.57
C ARG A 42 -27.16 -12.54 10.08
N MET A 43 -27.61 -13.62 9.45
CA MET A 43 -26.72 -14.62 8.87
C MET A 43 -25.89 -14.03 7.71
N LYS A 44 -26.53 -13.27 6.81
CA LYS A 44 -25.85 -12.58 5.71
C LYS A 44 -24.72 -11.69 6.20
N TYR A 45 -24.95 -10.90 7.27
CA TYR A 45 -23.93 -10.06 7.87
C TYR A 45 -22.65 -10.84 8.23
N PHE A 46 -22.78 -11.93 8.99
CA PHE A 46 -21.62 -12.72 9.41
C PHE A 46 -20.95 -13.48 8.24
N LEU A 47 -21.74 -13.91 7.25
CA LEU A 47 -21.21 -14.52 6.04
C LEU A 47 -20.43 -13.52 5.21
N ASP A 48 -20.96 -12.30 5.02
CA ASP A 48 -20.27 -11.22 4.32
C ASP A 48 -18.98 -10.82 5.06
N GLU A 49 -19.01 -10.73 6.39
CA GLU A 49 -17.83 -10.43 7.22
C GLU A 49 -16.75 -11.52 7.08
N MET A 50 -17.14 -12.80 7.16
CA MET A 50 -16.21 -13.92 6.99
C MET A 50 -15.66 -13.97 5.57
N LEU A 51 -16.50 -13.81 4.54
CA LEU A 51 -16.09 -13.77 3.14
C LEU A 51 -15.14 -12.61 2.89
N HIS A 52 -15.42 -11.42 3.42
CA HIS A 52 -14.52 -10.28 3.32
C HIS A 52 -13.15 -10.59 3.93
N ILE A 53 -13.09 -11.23 5.10
CA ILE A 53 -11.83 -11.66 5.70
C ILE A 53 -11.15 -12.76 4.88
N ALA A 54 -11.92 -13.73 4.38
CA ALA A 54 -11.41 -14.87 3.62
C ALA A 54 -10.85 -14.43 2.27
N ASP A 55 -11.56 -13.59 1.53
CA ASP A 55 -11.13 -13.00 0.27
C ASP A 55 -9.85 -12.19 0.50
N ASN A 56 -9.76 -11.40 1.58
CA ASN A 56 -8.52 -10.73 1.95
C ASN A 56 -7.38 -11.69 2.34
N ARG A 57 -7.65 -12.82 3.01
CA ARG A 57 -6.59 -13.73 3.45
C ARG A 57 -6.13 -14.72 2.38
N LEU A 58 -7.01 -15.06 1.44
CA LEU A 58 -6.82 -16.07 0.41
C LEU A 58 -6.52 -15.46 -0.95
N ALA A 59 -6.81 -14.17 -1.17
CA ALA A 59 -6.35 -13.48 -2.37
C ALA A 59 -4.84 -13.51 -2.43
N LEU A 60 -4.32 -13.89 -3.60
CA LEU A 60 -2.92 -13.66 -3.93
C LEU A 60 -2.72 -12.17 -4.25
N PRO A 61 -1.56 -11.61 -3.90
CA PRO A 61 -0.47 -12.23 -3.15
C PRO A 61 -0.79 -12.36 -1.64
N ILE A 62 -0.25 -13.41 -1.00
CA ILE A 62 -0.54 -13.73 0.41
C ILE A 62 0.01 -12.63 1.33
N ILE A 63 -0.81 -12.17 2.28
CA ILE A 63 -0.41 -11.19 3.31
C ILE A 63 0.81 -11.70 4.08
N GLY A 64 1.83 -10.85 4.23
CA GLY A 64 3.09 -11.21 4.90
C GLY A 64 4.14 -11.83 3.99
N ASN A 65 3.86 -12.01 2.70
CA ASN A 65 4.92 -12.31 1.73
C ASN A 65 5.76 -11.05 1.47
N GLN A 66 6.92 -10.98 2.14
CA GLN A 66 7.93 -9.94 1.92
C GLN A 66 8.95 -10.36 0.85
N SER A 67 8.70 -11.41 0.05
CA SER A 67 9.61 -11.78 -1.02
C SER A 67 9.63 -10.67 -2.07
N VAL A 68 10.67 -9.86 -1.99
CA VAL A 68 11.06 -8.89 -2.99
C VAL A 68 12.00 -9.60 -3.97
N PRO A 69 11.99 -9.32 -5.28
CA PRO A 69 13.08 -9.70 -6.17
C PRO A 69 14.33 -8.92 -5.78
N ILE A 70 15.01 -9.38 -4.73
CA ILE A 70 16.19 -8.76 -4.17
C ILE A 70 17.37 -9.02 -5.13
N PRO A 71 18.10 -7.98 -5.59
CA PRO A 71 19.34 -8.18 -6.31
C PRO A 71 20.29 -9.10 -5.53
N TYR A 72 20.97 -10.03 -6.19
CA TYR A 72 21.79 -11.05 -5.52
C TYR A 72 22.87 -10.46 -4.59
N ASP A 73 23.34 -9.26 -4.90
CA ASP A 73 24.37 -8.52 -4.17
C ASP A 73 23.81 -7.52 -3.14
N ALA A 74 22.49 -7.48 -2.92
CA ALA A 74 21.90 -6.60 -1.94
C ALA A 74 22.21 -7.05 -0.51
N ASP A 75 22.67 -6.11 0.31
CA ASP A 75 22.97 -6.31 1.72
C ASP A 75 21.83 -5.87 2.65
N TRP A 76 20.81 -5.21 2.09
CA TRP A 76 19.60 -4.80 2.79
C TRP A 76 18.43 -4.64 1.82
N SER A 77 17.23 -4.96 2.28
CA SER A 77 15.98 -4.77 1.55
C SER A 77 14.82 -4.53 2.51
N TRP A 78 13.83 -3.75 2.08
CA TRP A 78 12.68 -3.43 2.91
C TRP A 78 11.48 -2.99 2.06
N ARG A 79 10.28 -3.37 2.50
CA ARG A 79 9.00 -2.94 1.92
C ARG A 79 8.19 -2.24 3.03
N PRO A 80 7.64 -1.04 2.82
CA PRO A 80 6.86 -0.34 3.83
C PRO A 80 5.57 -1.06 4.23
N GLU A 81 5.08 -0.77 5.43
CA GLU A 81 3.97 -1.50 6.07
C GLU A 81 2.66 -1.42 5.26
N ILE A 82 2.43 -0.30 4.56
CA ILE A 82 1.21 -0.08 3.77
C ILE A 82 1.10 -1.03 2.57
N TRP A 83 2.21 -1.61 2.11
CA TRP A 83 2.21 -2.65 1.07
C TRP A 83 2.23 -4.08 1.65
N CYS A 84 2.53 -4.24 2.95
CA CYS A 84 2.70 -5.55 3.57
C CYS A 84 1.43 -6.12 4.20
N GLY A 85 0.55 -5.26 4.73
CA GLY A 85 -0.61 -5.69 5.50
C GLY A 85 -1.69 -4.61 5.62
N PRO A 86 -2.92 -4.99 6.04
CA PRO A 86 -4.01 -4.04 6.18
C PRO A 86 -3.72 -3.00 7.28
N LEU A 87 -3.93 -1.73 6.98
CA LEU A 87 -3.82 -0.65 7.96
C LEU A 87 -5.07 -0.55 8.84
N PRO A 88 -4.94 -0.09 10.10
CA PRO A 88 -6.09 0.20 10.97
C PRO A 88 -7.04 1.26 10.38
N VAL A 89 -6.46 2.25 9.70
CA VAL A 89 -7.18 3.25 8.91
C VAL A 89 -6.78 3.03 7.45
N GLN A 90 -7.74 2.65 6.62
CA GLN A 90 -7.49 2.31 5.22
C GLN A 90 -7.38 3.52 4.30
N GLY A 91 -7.71 4.73 4.77
CA GLY A 91 -7.56 5.91 3.97
C GLY A 91 -8.13 7.17 4.59
N ILE A 92 -7.84 8.28 3.91
CA ILE A 92 -8.13 9.64 4.34
C ILE A 92 -8.76 10.37 3.14
N SER A 93 -9.80 11.15 3.40
CA SER A 93 -10.44 12.04 2.43
C SER A 93 -10.26 13.48 2.87
N ALA A 94 -10.19 14.41 1.91
CA ALA A 94 -9.79 15.80 2.20
C ALA A 94 -8.49 15.83 3.00
N VAL A 95 -7.47 15.14 2.47
CA VAL A 95 -6.19 14.91 3.17
C VAL A 95 -5.56 16.24 3.55
N GLU A 96 -5.46 16.55 4.83
CA GLU A 96 -4.79 17.78 5.28
C GLU A 96 -3.27 17.67 5.10
N ASN A 97 -2.59 18.81 4.98
CA ASN A 97 -1.14 18.82 4.87
C ASN A 97 -0.50 18.15 6.09
N LYS A 98 0.51 17.29 5.87
CA LYS A 98 1.20 16.47 6.88
C LYS A 98 0.35 15.33 7.46
N SER A 99 -0.72 14.94 6.78
CA SER A 99 -1.49 13.76 7.17
C SER A 99 -0.67 12.48 6.98
N MET A 100 -0.73 11.59 7.96
CA MET A 100 -0.07 10.28 7.90
C MET A 100 -1.07 9.18 7.60
N LEU A 101 -0.70 8.25 6.71
CA LEU A 101 -1.43 7.01 6.48
C LEU A 101 -0.53 5.83 6.87
N GLY A 102 -0.88 5.16 7.97
CA GLY A 102 0.05 4.26 8.66
C GLY A 102 1.08 5.05 9.47
N ARG A 103 2.28 4.49 9.62
CA ARG A 103 3.38 5.02 10.45
C ARG A 103 4.55 5.55 9.63
N GLU A 104 4.63 5.15 8.37
CA GLU A 104 5.82 5.35 7.53
C GLU A 104 5.55 6.29 6.35
N VAL A 105 4.28 6.58 6.04
CA VAL A 105 3.89 7.42 4.90
C VAL A 105 3.19 8.70 5.36
N THR A 106 3.72 9.84 4.93
CA THR A 106 3.15 11.17 5.19
C THR A 106 2.90 11.90 3.89
N LEU A 107 1.70 12.45 3.69
CA LEU A 107 1.37 13.28 2.54
C LEU A 107 1.60 14.75 2.88
N PHE A 108 2.38 15.43 2.05
CA PHE A 108 2.62 16.87 2.15
C PHE A 108 2.06 17.57 0.92
N HIS A 109 1.38 18.69 1.14
CA HIS A 109 0.93 19.57 0.06
C HIS A 109 0.75 20.99 0.57
N ASP A 110 0.64 21.96 -0.35
CA ASP A 110 0.41 23.38 -0.05
C ASP A 110 -0.92 23.90 -0.61
N CYS A 111 -1.81 23.02 -1.08
CA CYS A 111 -3.17 23.36 -1.51
C CYS A 111 -3.93 24.19 -0.46
N THR A 112 -4.71 25.16 -0.92
CA THR A 112 -5.61 25.95 -0.05
C THR A 112 -6.87 25.14 0.27
N GLN A 113 -7.40 24.41 -0.72
CA GLN A 113 -8.50 23.46 -0.55
C GLN A 113 -8.01 22.05 -0.87
N SER A 114 -8.10 21.15 0.11
CA SER A 114 -7.69 19.76 -0.13
C SER A 114 -8.81 18.97 -0.78
N GLU A 115 -8.67 18.75 -2.10
CA GLU A 115 -9.48 17.81 -2.86
C GLU A 115 -8.65 16.55 -3.19
N LEU A 116 -7.95 16.05 -2.18
CA LEU A 116 -7.08 14.87 -2.26
C LEU A 116 -7.70 13.72 -1.47
N THR A 117 -7.54 12.49 -1.95
CA THR A 117 -7.78 11.28 -1.15
C THR A 117 -6.59 10.34 -1.22
N LEU A 118 -6.28 9.70 -0.10
CA LEU A 118 -5.19 8.74 0.00
C LEU A 118 -5.74 7.45 0.62
N ARG A 119 -5.65 6.31 -0.09
CA ARG A 119 -6.26 5.06 0.33
C ARG A 119 -5.38 3.85 0.07
N GLN A 120 -5.30 2.96 1.04
CA GLN A 120 -4.79 1.62 0.86
C GLN A 120 -5.84 0.79 0.10
N LEU A 121 -5.38 0.06 -0.92
CA LEU A 121 -6.19 -0.84 -1.72
C LEU A 121 -5.67 -2.26 -1.58
N ARG A 122 -6.58 -3.22 -1.66
CA ARG A 122 -6.19 -4.61 -1.82
C ARG A 122 -5.75 -4.86 -3.26
N ASN A 123 -4.54 -5.38 -3.43
CA ASN A 123 -4.11 -5.93 -4.70
C ASN A 123 -4.75 -7.31 -4.90
N THR A 124 -5.19 -7.56 -6.13
CA THR A 124 -5.94 -8.76 -6.51
C THR A 124 -5.40 -9.40 -7.79
N SER A 125 -4.40 -8.79 -8.44
CA SER A 125 -3.77 -9.41 -9.61
C SER A 125 -2.84 -10.53 -9.16
N ALA A 126 -2.78 -11.61 -9.94
CA ALA A 126 -1.80 -12.67 -9.73
C ALA A 126 -0.35 -12.21 -10.00
N GLU A 127 -0.19 -11.10 -10.74
CA GLU A 127 1.10 -10.46 -11.03
C GLU A 127 1.59 -9.58 -9.87
N ASP A 128 0.71 -9.17 -8.96
CA ASP A 128 1.09 -8.31 -7.83
C ASP A 128 1.95 -9.11 -6.84
N LEU A 129 3.10 -8.54 -6.44
CA LEU A 129 3.96 -9.11 -5.40
C LEU A 129 3.55 -8.65 -4.00
N ALA A 130 3.07 -7.41 -3.89
CA ALA A 130 2.57 -6.84 -2.65
C ALA A 130 1.05 -7.07 -2.49
N PRO A 131 0.57 -7.50 -1.29
CA PRO A 131 -0.85 -7.70 -1.02
C PRO A 131 -1.69 -6.42 -1.05
N PHE A 132 -1.08 -5.26 -0.88
CA PHE A 132 -1.77 -3.97 -0.87
C PHE A 132 -1.04 -2.97 -1.75
N GLY A 133 -1.77 -2.00 -2.28
CA GLY A 133 -1.24 -0.82 -2.96
C GLY A 133 -1.75 0.47 -2.33
N LEU A 134 -1.19 1.60 -2.76
CA LEU A 134 -1.57 2.94 -2.31
C LEU A 134 -2.13 3.74 -3.48
N ARG A 135 -3.38 4.21 -3.36
CA ARG A 135 -4.02 5.11 -4.32
C ARG A 135 -4.05 6.53 -3.79
N LEU A 136 -3.60 7.45 -4.62
CA LEU A 136 -3.74 8.89 -4.47
C LEU A 136 -4.68 9.38 -5.57
N ASP A 137 -5.85 9.89 -5.16
CA ASP A 137 -6.80 10.56 -6.05
C ASP A 137 -6.64 12.07 -5.85
N VAL A 138 -6.38 12.82 -6.93
CA VAL A 138 -6.29 14.28 -6.95
C VAL A 138 -7.37 14.82 -7.87
N PHE A 139 -8.40 15.43 -7.28
CA PHE A 139 -9.47 16.04 -8.08
C PHE A 139 -9.06 17.42 -8.53
N ARG A 140 -8.91 18.35 -7.58
CA ARG A 140 -8.42 19.70 -7.85
C ARG A 140 -7.11 19.95 -7.11
N PHE A 141 -6.15 20.53 -7.82
CA PHE A 141 -4.88 20.94 -7.27
C PHE A 141 -4.65 22.43 -7.50
N ASP A 142 -4.68 23.22 -6.42
CA ASP A 142 -4.40 24.66 -6.40
C ASP A 142 -3.06 25.01 -5.73
N GLY A 143 -2.28 23.98 -5.38
CA GLY A 143 -0.96 24.10 -4.78
C GLY A 143 0.18 24.18 -5.81
N SER A 144 1.41 24.24 -5.31
CA SER A 144 2.64 24.13 -6.09
C SER A 144 3.46 22.89 -5.71
N TYR A 145 3.09 22.18 -4.64
CA TYR A 145 3.83 21.05 -4.11
C TYR A 145 2.89 19.94 -3.66
N LEU A 146 3.14 18.72 -4.13
CA LEU A 146 2.51 17.49 -3.63
C LEU A 146 3.57 16.40 -3.53
N SER A 147 3.74 15.83 -2.33
CA SER A 147 4.65 14.70 -2.15
C SER A 147 4.14 13.66 -1.17
N LEU A 148 4.42 12.39 -1.47
CA LEU A 148 4.35 11.30 -0.50
C LEU A 148 5.75 11.04 0.06
N VAL A 149 5.92 11.25 1.35
CA VAL A 149 7.17 10.99 2.08
C VAL A 149 7.10 9.61 2.70
N ILE A 150 8.09 8.78 2.38
CA ILE A 150 8.27 7.43 2.92
C ILE A 150 9.51 7.43 3.82
N ASP A 151 9.29 7.30 5.13
CA ASP A 151 10.36 7.17 6.11
C ASP A 151 10.94 5.76 6.06
N LEU A 152 12.25 5.66 5.75
CA LEU A 152 12.94 4.37 5.78
C LEU A 152 13.24 3.99 7.24
N PRO A 153 13.28 2.68 7.56
CA PRO A 153 13.46 2.23 8.92
C PRO A 153 14.93 2.42 9.34
N ALA A 154 15.20 2.36 10.65
CA ALA A 154 16.53 2.63 11.20
C ALA A 154 17.62 1.71 10.60
N GLU A 155 17.27 0.49 10.25
CA GLU A 155 18.12 -0.51 9.62
C GLU A 155 18.69 -0.04 8.28
N ALA A 156 18.00 0.85 7.56
CA ALA A 156 18.50 1.44 6.32
C ALA A 156 19.78 2.27 6.52
N THR A 157 19.95 2.83 7.73
CA THR A 157 21.11 3.67 8.09
C THR A 157 22.33 2.85 8.52
N VAL A 158 22.12 1.61 8.97
CA VAL A 158 23.16 0.76 9.54
C VAL A 158 24.17 0.40 8.46
N ASP A 159 25.45 0.75 8.66
CA ASP A 159 26.53 0.56 7.70
C ASP A 159 26.33 1.21 6.34
N LEU A 160 25.44 2.22 6.21
CA LEU A 160 25.26 2.96 4.96
C LEU A 160 26.56 3.76 4.63
N LYS A 161 27.06 3.61 3.41
CA LYS A 161 28.34 4.14 2.94
C LYS A 161 28.18 4.77 1.56
N ARG A 162 29.08 5.67 1.18
CA ARG A 162 29.08 6.29 -0.15
C ARG A 162 29.27 5.30 -1.29
N ARG A 163 29.86 4.14 -1.02
CA ARG A 163 29.97 3.06 -2.03
C ARG A 163 28.66 2.35 -2.32
N HIS A 164 27.57 2.63 -1.58
CA HIS A 164 26.30 1.94 -1.79
C HIS A 164 25.47 2.62 -2.88
N LEU A 165 24.71 1.80 -3.59
CA LEU A 165 23.56 2.20 -4.37
C LEU A 165 22.30 1.92 -3.55
N VAL A 166 21.42 2.91 -3.44
CA VAL A 166 20.06 2.70 -2.92
C VAL A 166 19.13 2.62 -4.11
N ARG A 167 18.41 1.52 -4.24
CA ARG A 167 17.46 1.29 -5.31
C ARG A 167 16.05 1.36 -4.75
N CYS A 168 15.16 2.01 -5.47
CA CYS A 168 13.74 2.05 -5.20
C CYS A 168 12.99 1.51 -6.41
N ASP A 169 12.25 0.43 -6.21
CA ASP A 169 11.47 -0.24 -7.24
C ASP A 169 9.98 0.02 -6.99
N PHE A 170 9.24 0.23 -8.07
CA PHE A 170 7.84 0.62 -8.07
C PHE A 170 7.06 -0.21 -9.08
N ILE A 171 5.79 -0.46 -8.76
CA ILE A 171 4.78 -0.79 -9.76
C ILE A 171 3.75 0.32 -9.71
N VAL A 172 3.64 1.11 -10.78
CA VAL A 172 2.75 2.28 -10.81
C VAL A 172 1.72 2.15 -11.92
N GLU A 173 0.47 2.52 -11.61
CA GLU A 173 -0.60 2.73 -12.58
C GLU A 173 -0.98 4.21 -12.55
N LEU A 174 -0.93 4.84 -13.72
CA LEU A 174 -1.30 6.23 -13.92
C LEU A 174 -2.51 6.30 -14.84
N GLU A 175 -3.54 7.04 -14.44
CA GLU A 175 -4.72 7.27 -15.31
C GLU A 175 -4.39 8.17 -16.50
N ARG A 176 -3.40 9.06 -16.34
CA ARG A 176 -2.88 10.00 -17.34
C ARG A 176 -1.38 10.17 -17.15
N PRO A 177 -0.62 10.57 -18.19
CA PRO A 177 0.78 10.92 -18.02
C PRO A 177 0.97 11.95 -16.89
N LEU A 178 1.89 11.64 -15.98
CA LEU A 178 2.21 12.44 -14.81
C LEU A 178 3.70 12.29 -14.54
N GLU A 179 4.40 13.41 -14.38
CA GLU A 179 5.82 13.42 -14.02
C GLU A 179 5.95 13.18 -12.52
N ILE A 180 6.76 12.18 -12.15
CA ILE A 180 7.00 11.79 -10.77
C ILE A 180 8.50 11.79 -10.53
N PHE A 181 8.91 12.46 -9.46
CA PHE A 181 10.31 12.50 -9.02
C PHE A 181 10.46 11.81 -7.67
N ALA A 182 11.43 10.91 -7.55
CA ALA A 182 11.86 10.39 -6.27
C ALA A 182 13.09 11.17 -5.79
N ARG A 183 13.00 11.74 -4.59
CA ARG A 183 14.11 12.38 -3.89
C ARG A 183 14.52 11.55 -2.69
N LEU A 184 15.71 10.95 -2.76
CA LEU A 184 16.35 10.35 -1.60
C LEU A 184 16.95 11.45 -0.73
N ASN A 185 16.61 11.44 0.55
CA ASN A 185 17.15 12.33 1.56
C ASN A 185 17.92 11.50 2.60
N ILE A 186 19.15 11.90 2.89
CA ILE A 186 19.97 11.26 3.93
C ILE A 186 20.44 12.35 4.89
N GLN A 187 19.87 12.35 6.10
CA GLN A 187 20.31 13.23 7.17
C GLN A 187 21.58 12.69 7.81
N HIS A 188 22.60 13.54 7.91
CA HIS A 188 23.84 13.23 8.62
C HIS A 188 24.32 14.39 9.49
N GLY A 189 24.03 14.33 10.78
CA GLY A 189 24.21 15.46 11.70
C GLY A 189 23.34 16.66 11.29
N PRO A 190 23.90 17.89 11.19
CA PRO A 190 23.11 19.08 10.85
C PRO A 190 22.78 19.20 9.35
N ASN A 191 23.31 18.30 8.50
CA ASN A 191 23.21 18.37 7.06
C ASN A 191 22.29 17.28 6.51
N THR A 192 21.77 17.50 5.30
CA THR A 192 21.00 16.51 4.55
C THR A 192 21.51 16.46 3.12
N GLU A 193 21.95 15.28 2.67
CA GLU A 193 22.22 15.04 1.25
C GLU A 193 20.90 14.70 0.55
N GLN A 194 20.70 15.27 -0.63
CA GLN A 194 19.50 15.07 -1.43
C GLN A 194 19.88 14.64 -2.84
N ILE A 195 19.28 13.55 -3.33
CA ILE A 195 19.49 13.06 -4.68
C ILE A 195 18.13 12.87 -5.32
N VAL A 196 17.90 13.55 -6.46
CA VAL A 196 16.64 13.47 -7.20
C VAL A 196 16.80 12.59 -8.43
N ARG A 197 15.80 11.76 -8.69
CA ARG A 197 15.65 10.94 -9.90
C ARG A 197 14.22 11.05 -10.40
N GLU A 198 14.06 11.25 -11.70
CA GLU A 198 12.77 11.13 -12.35
C GLU A 198 12.43 9.65 -12.53
N LEU A 199 11.17 9.28 -12.29
CA LEU A 199 10.69 7.93 -12.56
C LEU A 199 10.50 7.76 -14.08
N PRO A 200 10.98 6.66 -14.69
CA PRO A 200 10.69 6.39 -16.09
C PRO A 200 9.19 6.19 -16.26
N VAL A 201 8.50 6.90 -17.17
CA VAL A 201 7.02 6.81 -17.26
C VAL A 201 6.54 5.68 -18.19
N ASN A 202 7.45 5.01 -18.91
CA ASN A 202 7.12 4.11 -20.02
C ASN A 202 7.08 2.61 -19.65
N ASP A 203 7.46 2.23 -18.43
CA ASP A 203 7.50 0.84 -17.99
C ASP A 203 6.54 0.61 -16.81
N ARG A 204 5.93 -0.58 -16.74
CA ARG A 204 5.00 -0.95 -15.66
C ARG A 204 5.74 -1.27 -14.36
N GLU A 205 6.94 -1.83 -14.49
CA GLU A 205 7.90 -2.04 -13.41
C GLU A 205 9.00 -1.00 -13.55
N LEU A 206 9.08 -0.09 -12.59
CA LEU A 206 10.00 1.03 -12.60
C LEU A 206 11.04 0.85 -11.52
N ALA A 207 12.24 1.33 -11.79
CA ALA A 207 13.25 1.44 -10.76
C ALA A 207 14.09 2.68 -10.95
N VAL A 208 14.41 3.32 -9.83
CA VAL A 208 15.43 4.37 -9.78
C VAL A 208 16.56 3.93 -8.85
N GLU A 209 17.78 4.26 -9.25
CA GLU A 209 18.98 4.02 -8.45
C GLU A 209 19.63 5.35 -8.07
N PHE A 210 19.90 5.48 -6.76
CA PHE A 210 20.60 6.60 -6.15
C PHE A 210 22.03 6.17 -5.86
N ASP A 211 22.98 6.71 -6.64
CA ASP A 211 24.41 6.51 -6.43
C ASP A 211 24.94 7.46 -5.38
N LEU A 212 25.41 6.92 -4.26
CA LEU A 212 25.91 7.70 -3.13
C LEU A 212 27.37 8.13 -3.28
N ALA A 213 28.09 7.68 -4.32
CA ALA A 213 29.54 7.86 -4.43
C ALA A 213 29.96 9.34 -4.46
N TYR A 214 29.14 10.19 -5.07
CA TYR A 214 29.42 11.62 -5.27
C TYR A 214 28.81 12.52 -4.19
N THR A 215 28.19 11.94 -3.16
CA THR A 215 27.62 12.69 -2.03
C THR A 215 28.70 13.17 -1.06
N LYS A 216 28.40 14.22 -0.29
CA LYS A 216 29.24 14.68 0.82
C LYS A 216 28.83 14.02 2.16
N LEU A 217 28.29 12.81 2.07
CA LEU A 217 27.75 12.05 3.20
C LEU A 217 28.81 11.82 4.28
N ASN A 218 28.48 12.18 5.52
CA ASN A 218 29.26 11.78 6.68
C ASN A 218 28.77 10.41 7.19
N GLU A 219 29.43 9.34 6.72
CA GLU A 219 29.06 7.94 7.01
C GLU A 219 28.99 7.61 8.50
N LYS A 220 29.71 8.33 9.37
CA LYS A 220 29.71 8.10 10.83
C LYS A 220 28.55 8.78 11.57
N ARG A 221 27.77 9.61 10.89
CA ARG A 221 26.74 10.46 11.50
C ARG A 221 25.40 10.36 10.81
N ILE A 222 25.12 9.25 10.12
CA ILE A 222 23.83 9.03 9.46
C ILE A 222 22.76 8.83 10.53
N GLU A 223 21.69 9.61 10.46
CA GLU A 223 20.63 9.63 11.48
C GLU A 223 19.29 9.15 10.91
N LYS A 224 18.90 9.64 9.73
CA LYS A 224 17.61 9.30 9.11
C LYS A 224 17.75 9.25 7.58
N VAL A 225 17.00 8.35 6.97
CA VAL A 225 16.84 8.27 5.52
C VAL A 225 15.34 8.26 5.20
N TRP A 226 14.93 8.99 4.17
CA TRP A 226 13.57 8.95 3.67
C TRP A 226 13.55 9.27 2.18
N VAL A 227 12.47 8.87 1.50
CA VAL A 227 12.25 9.18 0.09
C VAL A 227 10.99 10.02 -0.06
N ASP A 228 11.08 11.12 -0.81
CA ASP A 228 9.93 11.90 -1.23
C ASP A 228 9.55 11.51 -2.66
N LEU A 229 8.33 11.06 -2.88
CA LEU A 229 7.74 10.94 -4.21
C LEU A 229 6.97 12.23 -4.50
N ILE A 230 7.49 13.05 -5.39
CA ILE A 230 6.98 14.37 -5.76
C ILE A 230 6.18 14.23 -7.05
N PHE A 231 4.97 14.76 -7.07
CA PHE A 231 4.04 14.68 -8.20
C PHE A 231 3.92 16.08 -8.83
N GLU A 232 4.37 16.22 -10.08
CA GLU A 232 4.32 17.49 -10.80
C GLU A 232 2.98 17.66 -11.53
N ASN A 233 2.32 18.80 -11.34
CA ASN A 233 1.02 19.12 -11.93
C ASN A 233 -0.04 18.00 -11.80
N PRO A 234 -0.34 17.50 -10.58
CA PRO A 234 -1.17 16.32 -10.34
C PRO A 234 -2.68 16.57 -10.50
N ASP A 235 -3.10 17.75 -10.96
CA ASP A 235 -4.51 18.12 -11.09
C ASP A 235 -5.30 17.11 -11.91
N MET A 236 -6.50 16.73 -11.46
CA MET A 236 -7.36 15.74 -12.13
C MET A 236 -6.60 14.45 -12.49
N SER A 237 -5.90 13.84 -11.53
CA SER A 237 -5.11 12.62 -11.73
C SER A 237 -5.38 11.57 -10.67
N GLN A 238 -5.09 10.33 -11.04
CA GLN A 238 -5.09 9.18 -10.13
C GLN A 238 -3.77 8.44 -10.31
N VAL A 239 -3.10 8.21 -9.17
CA VAL A 239 -1.86 7.44 -9.09
C VAL A 239 -2.09 6.25 -8.18
N ILE A 240 -1.79 5.05 -8.66
CA ILE A 240 -1.81 3.83 -7.85
C ILE A 240 -0.39 3.26 -7.80
N LEU A 241 0.23 3.30 -6.62
CA LEU A 241 1.47 2.60 -6.31
C LEU A 241 1.12 1.19 -5.85
N ARG A 242 1.10 0.23 -6.77
CA ARG A 242 0.77 -1.18 -6.53
C ARG A 242 1.80 -1.87 -5.64
N ASP A 243 3.08 -1.53 -5.81
CA ASP A 243 4.16 -1.99 -4.95
C ASP A 243 5.22 -0.87 -4.84
N LEU A 244 5.90 -0.85 -3.71
CA LEU A 244 7.05 0.01 -3.43
C LEU A 244 7.99 -0.77 -2.52
N PHE A 245 9.22 -0.97 -2.96
CA PHE A 245 10.25 -1.54 -2.10
C PHE A 245 11.61 -0.93 -2.36
N PHE A 246 12.49 -1.13 -1.38
CA PHE A 246 13.83 -0.59 -1.37
C PHE A 246 14.84 -1.72 -1.24
N SER A 247 15.97 -1.54 -1.89
CA SER A 247 17.15 -2.36 -1.66
C SER A 247 18.41 -1.51 -1.63
N ARG A 248 19.44 -2.03 -0.97
CA ARG A 248 20.76 -1.42 -0.91
C ARG A 248 21.81 -2.46 -1.24
N ARG A 249 22.78 -2.06 -2.05
CA ARG A 249 23.91 -2.90 -2.43
C ARG A 249 25.19 -2.09 -2.57
N PRO A 250 26.38 -2.69 -2.40
CA PRO A 250 27.62 -2.09 -2.85
C PRO A 250 27.60 -1.90 -4.36
N ARG A 251 28.12 -0.76 -4.80
CA ARG A 251 28.45 -0.53 -6.19
C ARG A 251 29.49 -1.57 -6.61
N ALA A 252 29.35 -2.11 -7.82
CA ALA A 252 30.37 -2.96 -8.41
C ALA A 252 31.70 -2.17 -8.50
N GLU A 253 32.78 -2.75 -7.99
CA GLU A 253 34.12 -2.21 -8.20
C GLU A 253 34.45 -2.31 -9.71
N MET A 254 34.80 -1.17 -10.31
CA MET A 254 35.38 -1.12 -11.66
C MET A 254 36.87 -1.46 -11.58
#